data_AF-A0A2T0VFI7-F1
#
_entry.id   AF-A0A2T0VFI7-F1
#
_cell.length_a   1.000
_cell.length_b   1.000
_cell.length_c   1.000
_cell.angle_alpha   90.00
_cell.angle_beta   90.00
_cell.angle_gamma   90.00
#
_symmetry.space_group_name_H-M   'P 1'
#
loop_
_entity.id
_entity.type
_entity.pdbx_description
1 polymer ?
#
loop_
_entity_poly.entity_id
_entity_poly.type
_entity_poly.pdbx_seq_one_letter_code
_entity_poly.pdbx_strand_id
1 'polypeptide(L)'
;MARMLDEGALGCQWQGQGDVIVWFAQQQLDEAGWQERRAELVASGYTESNDPFAGTLVAPSNAEENYIPSVLYSGGMLYYVSYARFLTSVLALP
;
A
#
# COMPACT_ATOMS: atom_id res chain seq x y z
N MET A 1 -5.40 4.03 -2.04
CA MET A 1 -5.50 5.08 -1.00
C MET A 1 -6.87 5.72 -0.91
N ALA A 2 -7.34 6.48 -1.91
CA ALA A 2 -8.59 7.26 -1.82
C ALA A 2 -9.76 6.45 -1.25
N ARG A 3 -10.04 5.27 -1.84
CA ARG A 3 -11.05 4.34 -1.33
C ARG A 3 -10.88 3.95 0.15
N MET A 4 -9.65 3.71 0.62
CA MET A 4 -9.41 3.39 2.03
C MET A 4 -9.83 4.57 2.92
N LEU A 5 -9.51 5.80 2.51
CA LEU A 5 -9.86 7.02 3.26
C LEU A 5 -11.39 7.22 3.29
N ASP A 6 -12.07 6.99 2.18
CA ASP A 6 -13.54 7.04 2.10
C ASP A 6 -14.21 6.01 3.01
N GLU A 7 -13.53 4.87 3.24
CA GLU A 7 -13.96 3.80 4.14
C GLU A 7 -13.49 4.01 5.60
N GLY A 8 -12.95 5.19 5.94
CA GLY A 8 -12.59 5.56 7.32
C GLY A 8 -11.20 5.12 7.77
N ALA A 9 -10.30 4.75 6.85
CA ALA A 9 -8.91 4.45 7.16
C ALA A 9 -8.17 5.67 7.74
N LEU A 10 -7.12 5.39 8.52
CA LEU A 10 -6.16 6.42 8.90
C LEU A 10 -5.24 6.71 7.71
N GLY A 11 -5.19 7.97 7.27
CA GLY A 11 -4.30 8.44 6.20
C GLY A 11 -3.34 9.50 6.69
N CYS A 12 -2.08 9.40 6.28
CA CYS A 12 -1.05 10.40 6.52
C CYS A 12 -0.38 10.79 5.20
N GLN A 13 -0.06 12.07 5.07
CA GLN A 13 0.81 12.57 4.01
C GLN A 13 1.95 13.37 4.62
N TRP A 14 3.13 13.28 4.04
CA TRP A 14 4.27 14.11 4.38
C TRP A 14 4.84 14.73 3.12
N GLN A 15 5.19 16.01 3.23
CA GLN A 15 5.87 16.75 2.18
C GLN A 15 7.05 17.51 2.81
N GLY A 16 8.22 17.38 2.20
CA GLY A 16 9.41 18.15 2.58
C GLY A 16 9.48 19.50 1.86
N GLN A 17 10.68 20.05 1.71
CA GLN A 17 10.91 21.24 0.88
C GLN A 17 10.99 20.94 -0.63
N GLY A 18 10.78 19.69 -1.04
CA GLY A 18 10.78 19.24 -2.44
C GLY A 18 9.38 18.96 -3.01
N ASP A 19 9.37 18.44 -4.23
CA ASP A 19 8.17 17.99 -4.97
C ASP A 19 7.68 16.59 -4.57
N VAL A 20 8.44 15.92 -3.72
CA VAL A 20 8.14 14.59 -3.19
C VAL A 20 7.05 14.65 -2.12
N ILE A 21 5.96 13.93 -2.37
CA ILE A 21 4.90 13.69 -1.38
C ILE A 21 4.85 12.20 -1.07
N VAL A 22 4.91 11.88 0.22
CA VAL A 22 4.82 10.52 0.73
C VAL A 22 3.40 10.30 1.26
N TRP A 23 2.79 9.21 0.84
CA TRP A 23 1.45 8.83 1.26
C TRP A 23 1.47 7.50 2.01
N PHE A 24 0.80 7.46 3.16
CA PHE A 24 0.58 6.24 3.95
C PHE A 24 -0.89 6.15 4.32
N ALA A 25 -1.46 4.95 4.24
CA ALA A 25 -2.75 4.68 4.87
C ALA A 25 -2.76 3.29 5.51
N GLN A 26 -3.54 3.15 6.58
CA GLN A 26 -3.79 1.86 7.22
C GLN A 26 -5.27 1.70 7.54
N GLN A 27 -5.79 0.50 7.30
CA GLN A 27 -7.19 0.17 7.49
C GLN A 27 -7.31 -1.23 8.08
N GLN A 28 -8.08 -1.36 9.16
CA GLN A 28 -8.42 -2.69 9.65
C GLN A 28 -9.29 -3.39 8.61
N LEU A 29 -8.87 -4.59 8.22
CA LEU A 29 -9.54 -5.38 7.20
C LEU A 29 -9.46 -6.83 7.64
N ASP A 30 -10.56 -7.57 7.54
CA ASP A 30 -10.53 -9.00 7.83
C ASP A 30 -10.03 -9.79 6.62
N GLU A 31 -9.80 -11.09 6.81
CA GLU A 31 -9.27 -11.94 5.75
C GLU A 31 -10.20 -11.99 4.54
N ALA A 32 -11.52 -12.04 4.76
CA ALA A 32 -12.50 -12.08 3.69
C ALA A 32 -12.45 -10.80 2.84
N GLY A 33 -12.44 -9.63 3.49
CA GLY A 33 -12.30 -8.34 2.83
C GLY A 33 -10.94 -8.18 2.13
N TRP A 34 -9.87 -8.74 2.70
CA TRP A 34 -8.57 -8.78 2.03
C TRP A 34 -8.61 -9.61 0.74
N GLN A 35 -9.19 -10.81 0.75
CA GLN A 35 -9.23 -11.65 -0.44
C GLN A 35 -10.02 -10.97 -1.57
N GLU A 36 -11.14 -10.31 -1.24
CA GLU A 36 -11.89 -9.49 -2.21
C GLU A 36 -11.02 -8.35 -2.76
N ARG A 37 -10.39 -7.56 -1.87
CA ARG A 37 -9.55 -6.43 -2.27
C ARG A 37 -8.35 -6.87 -3.11
N ARG A 38 -7.71 -7.99 -2.76
CA ARG A 38 -6.58 -8.57 -3.50
C ARG A 38 -7.01 -8.97 -4.90
N ALA A 39 -8.17 -9.62 -5.04
CA ALA A 39 -8.69 -10.00 -6.35
C ALA A 39 -8.94 -8.78 -7.24
N GLU A 40 -9.54 -7.71 -6.70
CA GLU A 40 -9.73 -6.44 -7.41
C GLU A 40 -8.39 -5.81 -7.83
N LEU A 41 -7.41 -5.76 -6.92
CA LEU A 41 -6.10 -5.19 -7.19
C LEU A 41 -5.37 -5.96 -8.30
N VAL A 42 -5.38 -7.29 -8.23
CA VAL A 42 -4.77 -8.15 -9.26
C VAL A 42 -5.50 -7.98 -10.60
N ALA A 43 -6.84 -7.90 -10.61
CA ALA A 43 -7.61 -7.62 -11.81
C ALA A 43 -7.29 -6.24 -12.40
N SER A 44 -6.91 -5.27 -11.57
CA SER A 44 -6.46 -3.93 -11.99
C SER A 44 -4.98 -3.87 -12.42
N GLY A 45 -4.27 -5.01 -12.39
CA GLY A 45 -2.89 -5.14 -12.87
C GLY A 45 -1.82 -5.03 -11.78
N TYR A 46 -2.18 -5.03 -10.50
CA TYR A 46 -1.20 -5.15 -9.43
C TYR A 46 -0.54 -6.53 -9.48
N THR A 47 0.75 -6.58 -9.20
CA THR A 47 1.52 -7.83 -9.15
C THR A 47 2.16 -8.02 -7.78
N GLU A 48 2.34 -9.28 -7.39
CA GLU A 48 3.02 -9.61 -6.14
C GLU A 48 4.53 -9.50 -6.33
N SER A 49 5.16 -8.62 -5.54
CA SER A 49 6.61 -8.35 -5.59
C SER A 49 7.37 -9.07 -4.48
N ASN A 50 6.71 -9.31 -3.34
CA ASN A 50 7.33 -9.80 -2.11
C ASN A 50 8.46 -8.88 -1.55
N ASP A 51 8.52 -7.62 -1.97
CA ASP A 51 9.50 -6.62 -1.53
C ASP A 51 8.79 -5.38 -0.96
N PRO A 52 9.19 -4.85 0.22
CA PRO A 52 10.23 -5.36 1.11
C PRO A 52 9.79 -6.56 1.95
N PHE A 53 8.49 -6.90 1.94
CA PHE A 53 7.92 -8.00 2.70
C PHE A 53 7.13 -8.95 1.82
N ALA A 54 7.08 -10.22 2.22
CA ALA A 54 6.25 -11.22 1.56
C ALA A 54 4.77 -10.78 1.52
N GLY A 55 4.11 -11.00 0.39
CA GLY A 55 2.73 -10.59 0.14
C GLY A 55 2.56 -9.13 -0.31
N THR A 56 3.64 -8.36 -0.45
CA THR A 56 3.55 -6.98 -0.96
C THR A 56 3.10 -6.98 -2.42
N LEU A 57 1.99 -6.31 -2.71
CA LEU A 57 1.52 -6.05 -4.07
C LEU A 57 1.97 -4.67 -4.51
N VAL A 58 2.41 -4.55 -5.75
CA VAL A 58 2.83 -3.29 -6.39
C VAL A 58 1.91 -2.96 -7.55
N ALA A 59 1.58 -1.69 -7.70
CA ALA A 59 0.80 -1.20 -8.83
C ALA A 59 1.56 -1.40 -10.16
N PRO A 60 0.86 -1.51 -11.30
CA PRO A 60 1.50 -1.49 -12.60
C PRO A 60 2.28 -0.18 -12.78
N SER A 61 3.54 -0.29 -13.22
CA SER A 61 4.43 0.86 -13.45
C SER A 61 4.84 0.95 -14.92
N ASN A 62 4.87 2.17 -15.45
CA ASN A 62 5.48 2.53 -16.73
C ASN A 62 6.96 2.93 -16.54
N ALA A 63 7.74 2.07 -15.88
CA ALA A 63 9.21 2.03 -15.84
C ALA A 63 10.02 3.25 -15.36
N GLU A 64 9.44 4.44 -15.14
CA GLU A 64 10.23 5.65 -14.80
C GLU A 64 9.98 6.28 -13.41
N GLU A 65 8.95 5.87 -12.66
CA GLU A 65 8.62 6.55 -11.41
C GLU A 65 9.01 5.74 -10.17
N ASN A 66 9.88 6.33 -9.33
CA ASN A 66 10.22 5.85 -7.98
C ASN A 66 9.02 5.83 -7.00
N TYR A 67 7.82 6.17 -7.49
CA TYR A 67 6.55 6.25 -6.77
C TYR A 67 5.60 5.17 -7.25
N ILE A 68 5.95 3.91 -7.03
CA ILE A 68 5.06 2.80 -7.35
C ILE A 68 4.22 2.51 -6.10
N PRO A 69 2.90 2.80 -6.13
CA PRO A 69 2.04 2.48 -5.01
C PRO A 69 2.11 1.01 -4.66
N SER A 70 2.21 0.71 -3.37
CA SER A 70 2.33 -0.64 -2.87
C SER A 70 1.35 -0.85 -1.72
N VAL A 71 0.84 -2.07 -1.62
CA VAL A 71 -0.06 -2.48 -0.55
C VAL A 71 0.41 -3.78 0.06
N LEU A 72 0.24 -3.88 1.38
CA LEU A 72 0.53 -5.09 2.12
C LEU A 72 -0.60 -5.34 3.10
N TYR A 73 -1.10 -6.56 3.14
CA TYR A 73 -1.99 -7.00 4.20
C TYR A 73 -1.20 -7.86 5.19
N SER A 74 -1.24 -7.48 6.46
CA SER A 74 -0.55 -8.21 7.53
C SER A 74 -1.28 -8.03 8.85
N GLY A 75 -1.56 -9.13 9.55
CA GLY A 75 -2.15 -9.11 10.89
C GLY A 75 -3.53 -8.46 10.97
N GLY A 76 -4.38 -8.58 9.93
CA GLY A 76 -5.70 -7.94 9.90
C GLY A 76 -5.67 -6.43 9.61
N MET A 77 -4.56 -5.93 9.07
CA MET A 77 -4.38 -4.55 8.67
C MET A 77 -3.94 -4.49 7.21
N LEU A 78 -4.64 -3.70 6.40
CA LEU A 78 -4.23 -3.33 5.07
C LEU A 78 -3.43 -2.02 5.13
N TYR A 79 -2.19 -2.07 4.67
CA TYR A 79 -1.30 -0.93 4.54
C TYR A 79 -1.21 -0.49 3.08
N TYR A 80 -1.18 0.82 2.86
CA TYR A 80 -0.86 1.45 1.58
C TYR A 80 0.33 2.38 1.77
N VAL A 81 1.25 2.35 0.82
CA VAL A 81 2.38 3.29 0.73
C VAL A 81 2.54 3.78 -0.71
N SER A 82 2.99 5.03 -0.90
CA SER A 82 3.34 5.56 -2.23
C SER A 82 4.60 4.94 -2.84
N TYR A 83 5.43 4.26 -2.04
CA TYR A 83 6.61 3.50 -2.49
C TYR A 83 6.88 2.33 -1.53
N ALA A 84 7.12 1.13 -2.07
CA ALA A 84 7.23 -0.12 -1.33
C ALA A 84 8.17 -0.04 -0.12
N ARG A 85 9.36 0.55 -0.29
CA ARG A 85 10.36 0.67 0.79
C ARG A 85 9.87 1.41 2.02
N PHE A 86 8.81 2.22 1.95
CA PHE A 86 8.27 2.88 3.13
C PHE A 86 7.65 1.90 4.14
N LEU A 87 7.27 0.70 3.70
CA LEU A 87 6.76 -0.34 4.59
C LEU A 87 7.80 -0.70 5.68
N THR A 88 9.11 -0.60 5.41
CA THR A 88 10.16 -0.88 6.40
C THR A 88 10.22 0.14 7.54
N SER A 89 9.51 1.28 7.41
CA SER A 89 9.38 2.29 8.46
C SER A 89 8.17 2.05 9.37
N VAL A 90 7.33 1.06 9.05
CA VAL A 90 6.14 0.72 9.83
C VAL A 90 6.52 -0.29 10.91
N LEU A 91 6.59 0.16 12.16
CA LEU A 91 7.03 -0.66 13.31
C LEU A 91 6.17 -1.91 13.58
N ALA A 92 4.93 -1.94 13.07
CA ALA A 92 4.04 -3.09 13.21
C ALA A 92 4.30 -4.19 12.17
N LEU A 93 5.15 -3.93 11.16
CA LEU A 93 5.55 -4.88 10.14
C LEU A 93 6.87 -5.58 10.52
N PRO A 94 7.18 -6.75 9.92
CA PRO A 94 8.35 -7.56 10.26
C PRO A 94 9.71 -6.86 10.11
#